data_AF-A0A8H2X3P3-F1
#
_entry.id   AF-A0A8H2X3P3-F1
#
_cell.length_a   1.000
_cell.length_b   1.000
_cell.length_c   1.000
_cell.angle_alpha   90.00
_cell.angle_beta   90.00
_cell.angle_gamma   90.00
#
_symmetry.space_group_name_H-M   'P 1'
#
loop_
_entity.id
_entity.type
_entity.pdbx_description
1 polymer ?
#
loop_
_entity_poly.entity_id
_entity_poly.type
_entity_poly.pdbx_seq_one_letter_code
_entity_poly.pdbx_strand_id
1 'polypeptide(L)'
;MRPIRTLFAVVTLSSLVAGHIATPHRRAIDTCANINLSLSVLDVLSVGVKACACLGTTGALVKENSSLYVASKVLGEANIASKVAAAIQGGQGRCECTYPDYAIPACSSNDLCHFDCPRDRVKVNGQCVSSKAPYAVHQISRGKNKRSGRGTPNWARRALSSAHCPVGTEMCGVIGRPDAWECLKIEEDLESCGGCAYPFFPGQEPGTDCSAIPGVEAVACRKGLCEVSKCVTNWTISTDGHACEPNEHAKGRQFISVGRANKASDADAVRMAS
;
A
#
# COMPACT_ATOMS: atom_id res chain seq x y z
N MET A 1 -23.56 -24.61 58.34
CA MET A 1 -24.21 -25.26 57.19
C MET A 1 -24.02 -24.39 55.95
N ARG A 2 -23.53 -24.99 54.84
CA ARG A 2 -23.36 -24.45 53.47
C ARG A 2 -24.73 -24.06 52.83
N PRO A 3 -24.85 -23.39 51.65
CA PRO A 3 -23.92 -23.40 50.49
C PRO A 3 -23.64 -22.03 49.82
N ILE A 4 -22.43 -21.78 49.31
CA ILE A 4 -21.96 -21.99 47.91
C ILE A 4 -23.00 -21.57 46.85
N ARG A 5 -22.78 -20.41 46.21
CA ARG A 5 -23.24 -20.14 44.84
C ARG A 5 -22.09 -19.62 44.00
N THR A 6 -21.81 -20.43 42.98
CA THR A 6 -20.79 -20.34 41.95
C THR A 6 -21.11 -19.30 40.88
N LEU A 7 -20.04 -18.67 40.40
CA LEU A 7 -19.81 -18.01 39.10
C LEU A 7 -20.79 -18.34 37.95
N PHE A 8 -21.11 -17.33 37.13
CA PHE A 8 -21.00 -17.37 35.66
C PHE A 8 -20.94 -15.94 35.11
N ALA A 9 -19.73 -15.41 34.92
CA ALA A 9 -19.51 -14.23 34.08
C ALA A 9 -19.33 -14.72 32.64
N VAL A 10 -20.36 -14.56 31.81
CA VAL A 10 -20.28 -14.87 30.38
C VAL A 10 -19.54 -13.72 29.70
N VAL A 11 -18.22 -13.87 29.56
CA VAL A 11 -17.41 -13.02 28.68
C VAL A 11 -17.49 -13.66 27.29
N THR A 12 -18.32 -13.10 26.42
CA THR A 12 -18.35 -13.48 25.01
C THR A 12 -17.04 -13.04 24.36
N LEU A 13 -16.16 -14.02 24.05
CA LEU A 13 -15.02 -13.83 23.17
C LEU A 13 -15.54 -13.53 21.76
N SER A 14 -15.51 -12.27 21.36
CA SER A 14 -15.56 -11.91 19.96
C SER A 14 -14.21 -12.26 19.33
N SER A 15 -14.17 -13.39 18.65
CA SER A 15 -13.07 -13.80 17.78
C SER A 15 -12.82 -12.75 16.70
N LEU A 16 -11.84 -11.88 16.90
CA LEU A 16 -11.30 -11.06 15.82
C LEU A 16 -10.26 -11.92 15.09
N VAL A 17 -10.76 -12.64 14.07
CA VAL A 17 -9.93 -13.19 13.00
C VAL A 17 -9.39 -11.99 12.21
N ALA A 18 -8.21 -11.49 12.59
CA ALA A 18 -7.48 -10.52 11.79
C ALA A 18 -6.79 -11.27 10.64
N GLY A 19 -7.53 -11.46 9.55
CA GLY A 19 -6.98 -11.86 8.26
C GLY A 19 -5.88 -10.86 7.84
N HIS A 20 -4.72 -11.39 7.50
CA HIS A 20 -3.57 -10.62 7.07
C HIS A 20 -3.76 -10.24 5.60
N ILE A 21 -3.89 -8.95 5.33
CA ILE A 21 -3.61 -8.38 4.02
C ILE A 21 -2.62 -7.25 4.30
N ALA A 22 -1.37 -7.43 3.89
CA ALA A 22 -0.41 -6.34 3.80
C ALA A 22 -0.99 -5.33 2.80
N THR A 23 -1.47 -4.20 3.30
CA THR A 23 -2.09 -3.16 2.50
C THR A 23 -0.99 -2.50 1.65
N PRO A 24 -0.99 -2.62 0.32
CA PRO A 24 0.02 -1.99 -0.51
C PRO A 24 -0.40 -0.54 -0.75
N HIS A 25 -0.10 0.38 0.17
CA HIS A 25 -0.53 1.77 0.02
C HIS A 25 0.56 2.80 0.35
N ARG A 26 0.94 3.54 -0.71
CA ARG A 26 1.84 4.71 -0.78
C ARG A 26 3.31 4.47 -0.45
N ARG A 27 4.17 5.29 -1.06
CA ARG A 27 5.58 5.46 -0.69
C ARG A 27 5.74 5.46 0.83
N ALA A 28 6.39 4.42 1.33
CA ALA A 28 6.60 4.20 2.75
C ALA A 28 8.08 4.40 3.09
N ILE A 29 8.33 4.97 4.26
CA ILE A 29 9.66 5.04 4.86
C ILE A 29 9.70 4.04 6.01
N ASP A 30 10.71 3.18 6.04
CA ASP A 30 10.92 2.21 7.13
C ASP A 30 12.40 2.17 7.54
N THR A 31 12.67 1.82 8.79
CA THR A 31 14.05 1.61 9.27
C THR A 31 14.33 0.11 9.33
N CYS A 32 15.34 -0.33 8.58
CA CYS A 32 15.72 -1.73 8.47
C CYS A 32 17.15 -1.95 8.98
N ALA A 33 17.40 -3.10 9.61
CA ALA A 33 18.72 -3.48 10.10
C ALA A 33 18.91 -5.00 10.14
N ASN A 34 20.17 -5.43 10.06
CA ASN A 34 20.56 -6.76 10.46
C ASN A 34 20.64 -6.82 11.99
N ILE A 35 19.78 -7.63 12.59
CA ILE A 35 19.72 -7.82 14.03
C ILE A 35 20.40 -9.12 14.43
N ASN A 36 21.09 -9.08 15.56
CA ASN A 36 21.59 -10.24 16.27
C ASN A 36 21.03 -10.18 17.69
N LEU A 37 19.93 -10.87 17.93
CA LEU A 37 19.17 -10.80 19.17
C LEU A 37 19.37 -12.10 19.96
N SER A 38 19.79 -11.96 21.21
CA SER A 38 19.82 -13.06 22.18
C SER A 38 18.64 -12.90 23.14
N LEU A 39 17.71 -13.86 23.12
CA LEU A 39 16.56 -13.91 24.02
C LEU A 39 16.77 -14.99 25.06
N SER A 40 16.79 -14.60 26.33
CA SER A 40 16.71 -15.53 27.45
C SER A 40 15.24 -15.77 27.79
N VAL A 41 14.78 -17.00 27.59
CA VAL A 41 13.43 -17.43 27.96
C VAL A 41 13.54 -18.16 29.31
N LEU A 42 13.02 -17.52 30.35
CA LEU A 42 12.94 -18.06 31.71
C LEU A 42 14.30 -18.54 32.28
N ASP A 43 15.41 -17.94 31.87
CA ASP A 43 16.79 -18.30 32.27
C ASP A 43 17.20 -19.77 32.02
N VAL A 44 16.41 -20.51 31.25
CA VAL A 44 16.64 -21.92 30.92
C VAL A 44 16.97 -22.11 29.44
N LEU A 45 16.49 -21.21 28.57
CA LEU A 45 16.71 -21.29 27.13
C LEU A 45 17.22 -19.96 26.56
N SER A 46 18.44 -19.99 26.01
CA SER A 46 19.02 -18.86 25.28
C SER A 46 18.82 -19.07 23.78
N VAL A 47 18.01 -18.22 23.16
CA VAL A 47 17.68 -18.30 21.74
C VAL A 47 18.36 -17.15 21.00
N GLY A 48 19.30 -17.48 20.12
CA GLY A 48 19.96 -16.52 19.24
C GLY A 48 19.23 -16.40 17.91
N VAL A 49 18.86 -15.18 17.54
CA VAL A 49 18.20 -14.86 16.26
C VAL A 49 19.06 -13.88 15.48
N LYS A 50 19.53 -14.32 14.31
CA LYS A 50 20.15 -13.47 13.32
C LYS A 50 19.18 -13.29 12.16
N ALA A 51 18.69 -12.07 11.95
CA ALA A 51 17.70 -11.80 10.92
C ALA A 51 17.86 -10.38 10.36
N CYS A 52 17.42 -10.17 9.13
CA CYS A 52 17.17 -8.84 8.58
C CYS A 52 15.73 -8.47 8.91
N ALA A 53 15.51 -7.27 9.46
CA ALA A 53 14.19 -6.85 9.89
C ALA A 53 13.98 -5.36 9.72
N CYS A 54 12.73 -4.95 9.48
CA CYS A 54 12.30 -3.55 9.44
C CYS A 54 11.29 -3.27 10.56
N LEU A 55 11.17 -2.00 10.99
CA LEU A 55 10.27 -1.64 12.09
C LEU A 55 8.81 -1.94 11.75
N GLY A 56 8.40 -1.68 10.51
CA GLY A 56 7.05 -1.95 10.01
C GLY A 56 6.68 -3.44 9.97
N THR A 57 7.67 -4.34 9.96
CA THR A 57 7.46 -5.80 9.77
C THR A 57 7.74 -6.63 11.03
N THR A 58 8.03 -6.00 12.17
CA THR A 58 8.36 -6.68 13.43
C THR A 58 7.33 -7.75 13.84
N GLY A 59 6.03 -7.47 13.71
CA GLY A 59 4.98 -8.43 14.04
C GLY A 59 4.95 -9.66 13.12
N ALA A 60 5.24 -9.51 11.83
CA ALA A 60 5.32 -10.62 10.88
C ALA A 60 6.55 -11.50 11.20
N LEU A 61 7.69 -10.88 11.48
CA LEU A 61 8.92 -11.57 11.83
C LEU A 61 8.76 -12.46 13.07
N VAL A 62 8.01 -12.02 14.09
CA VAL A 62 7.73 -12.82 15.29
C VAL A 62 6.93 -14.09 14.95
N LYS A 63 6.09 -14.05 13.92
CA LYS A 63 5.27 -15.20 13.52
C LYS A 63 5.99 -16.15 12.57
N GLU A 64 6.81 -15.62 11.68
CA GLU A 64 7.52 -16.39 10.66
C GLU A 64 8.78 -17.07 11.19
N ASN A 65 9.45 -16.44 12.17
CA ASN A 65 10.64 -17.01 12.78
C ASN A 65 10.24 -17.97 13.91
N SER A 66 10.56 -19.26 13.75
CA SER A 66 10.21 -20.31 14.72
C SER A 66 10.70 -20.01 16.15
N SER A 67 11.91 -19.47 16.27
CA SER A 67 12.52 -19.09 17.54
C SER A 67 11.77 -17.93 18.23
N LEU A 68 11.42 -16.88 17.48
CA LEU A 68 10.64 -15.76 18.00
C LEU A 68 9.19 -16.15 18.29
N TYR A 69 8.62 -17.05 17.50
CA TYR A 69 7.26 -17.56 17.70
C TYR A 69 7.15 -18.35 19.01
N VAL A 70 8.11 -19.24 19.30
CA VAL A 70 8.13 -19.96 20.58
C VAL A 70 8.34 -18.99 21.75
N ALA A 71 9.27 -18.04 21.61
CA ALA A 71 9.50 -17.03 22.64
C ALA A 71 8.26 -16.15 22.89
N SER A 72 7.47 -15.85 21.85
CA SER A 72 6.27 -15.03 21.96
C SER A 72 5.13 -15.74 22.68
N LYS A 73 5.05 -17.08 22.62
CA LYS A 73 4.08 -17.86 23.41
C LYS A 73 4.38 -17.88 24.91
N VAL A 74 5.63 -17.62 25.29
CA VAL A 74 6.04 -17.58 26.70
C VAL A 74 6.05 -16.14 27.24
N LEU A 75 6.66 -15.21 26.51
CA LEU A 75 6.90 -13.84 26.96
C LEU A 75 5.86 -12.83 26.46
N GLY A 76 5.00 -13.22 25.53
CA GLY A 76 4.02 -12.36 24.87
C GLY A 76 4.55 -11.70 23.60
N GLU A 77 3.72 -11.65 22.56
CA GLU A 77 4.06 -11.10 21.24
C GLU A 77 4.51 -9.63 21.32
N ALA A 78 3.83 -8.80 22.11
CA ALA A 78 4.19 -7.39 22.27
C ALA A 78 5.59 -7.18 22.87
N ASN A 79 5.96 -8.02 23.85
CA ASN A 79 7.28 -7.94 24.48
C ASN A 79 8.40 -8.36 23.51
N ILE A 80 8.16 -9.42 22.73
CA ILE A 80 9.12 -9.85 21.69
C ILE A 80 9.23 -8.79 20.60
N ALA A 81 8.10 -8.27 20.10
CA ALA A 81 8.10 -7.23 19.06
C ALA A 81 8.84 -5.97 19.52
N SER A 82 8.68 -5.55 20.78
CA SER A 82 9.42 -4.42 21.34
C SER A 82 10.93 -4.69 21.42
N LYS A 83 11.35 -5.89 21.83
CA LYS A 83 12.78 -6.28 21.85
C LYS A 83 13.37 -6.31 20.44
N VAL A 84 12.62 -6.81 19.46
CA VAL A 84 13.02 -6.80 18.05
C VAL A 84 13.14 -5.36 17.55
N ALA A 85 12.16 -4.50 17.82
CA ALA A 85 12.20 -3.09 17.43
C ALA A 85 13.41 -2.36 18.03
N ALA A 86 13.72 -2.60 19.31
CA ALA A 86 14.90 -2.05 19.96
C ALA A 86 16.21 -2.57 19.32
N ALA A 87 16.26 -3.85 18.95
CA ALA A 87 17.41 -4.42 18.25
C ALA A 87 17.61 -3.82 16.85
N ILE A 88 16.52 -3.49 16.14
CA ILE A 88 16.59 -2.80 14.84
C ILE A 88 17.14 -1.38 15.02
N GLN A 89 16.65 -0.65 16.03
CA GLN A 89 17.10 0.71 16.32
C GLN A 89 18.55 0.77 16.81
N GLY A 90 18.99 -0.24 17.58
CA GLY A 90 20.36 -0.37 18.09
C GLY A 90 21.31 -1.12 17.14
N GLY A 91 20.83 -1.61 16.00
CA GLY A 91 21.60 -2.42 15.06
C GLY A 91 22.70 -1.60 14.37
N GLN A 92 23.90 -2.18 14.27
CA GLN A 92 24.97 -1.58 13.46
C GLN A 92 24.59 -1.63 11.98
N GLY A 93 24.76 -0.49 11.28
CA GLY A 93 24.46 -0.40 9.84
C GLY A 93 22.97 -0.27 9.51
N ARG A 94 22.12 0.21 10.43
CA ARG A 94 20.71 0.51 10.13
C ARG A 94 20.57 1.45 8.93
N CYS A 95 19.55 1.23 8.12
CA CYS A 95 19.25 2.04 6.94
C CYS A 95 17.81 2.55 7.02
N GLU A 96 17.62 3.81 6.62
CA GLU A 96 16.29 4.38 6.40
C GLU A 96 15.91 4.16 4.93
N CYS A 97 14.98 3.25 4.70
CA CYS A 97 14.59 2.78 3.38
C CYS A 97 13.37 3.54 2.90
N THR A 98 13.45 4.12 1.70
CA THR A 98 12.30 4.72 1.02
C THR A 98 11.83 3.79 -0.07
N TYR A 99 10.60 3.29 0.05
CA TYR A 99 10.02 2.36 -0.90
C TYR A 99 9.14 3.07 -1.92
N PRO A 100 9.16 2.65 -3.20
CA PRO A 100 8.22 3.13 -4.20
C PRO A 100 6.80 2.61 -3.91
N ASP A 101 5.81 3.16 -4.59
CA ASP A 101 4.43 2.67 -4.47
C ASP A 101 4.35 1.17 -4.81
N TYR A 102 3.52 0.45 -4.06
CA TYR A 102 3.26 -0.99 -4.21
C TYR A 102 4.44 -1.93 -3.91
N ALA A 103 5.58 -1.42 -3.43
CA ALA A 103 6.67 -2.28 -2.97
C ALA A 103 6.33 -2.98 -1.64
N ILE A 104 6.74 -4.24 -1.53
CA ILE A 104 6.67 -5.04 -0.31
C ILE A 104 8.08 -5.08 0.29
N PRO A 105 8.31 -4.50 1.48
CA PRO A 105 9.62 -4.55 2.13
C PRO A 105 10.07 -6.01 2.34
N ALA A 106 11.26 -6.34 1.85
CA ALA A 106 11.79 -7.70 1.86
C ALA A 106 13.27 -7.67 2.22
N CYS A 107 13.59 -7.11 3.39
CA CYS A 107 14.94 -6.94 3.93
C CYS A 107 15.84 -8.17 3.65
N SER A 108 17.01 -7.94 3.04
CA SER A 108 18.01 -8.96 2.79
C SER A 108 19.32 -8.63 3.51
N SER A 109 20.08 -9.64 3.92
CA SER A 109 21.34 -9.45 4.64
C SER A 109 22.36 -8.61 3.86
N ASN A 110 22.28 -8.62 2.53
CA ASN A 110 23.16 -7.88 1.62
C ASN A 110 22.58 -6.52 1.17
N ASP A 111 21.26 -6.34 1.29
CA ASP A 111 20.53 -5.14 0.89
C ASP A 111 19.36 -4.93 1.86
N LEU A 112 19.58 -4.05 2.84
CA LEU A 112 18.60 -3.76 3.88
C LEU A 112 17.32 -3.13 3.32
N CYS A 113 17.43 -2.42 2.19
CA CYS A 113 16.30 -1.78 1.53
C CYS A 113 15.78 -2.60 0.35
N HIS A 114 16.07 -3.90 0.34
CA HIS A 114 15.48 -4.81 -0.62
C HIS A 114 13.95 -4.80 -0.48
N PHE A 115 13.30 -4.90 -1.62
CA PHE A 115 11.86 -4.99 -1.72
C PHE A 115 11.47 -5.88 -2.86
N ASP A 116 10.37 -6.57 -2.67
CA ASP A 116 9.69 -7.34 -3.71
C ASP A 116 8.52 -6.54 -4.27
N CYS A 117 8.12 -6.93 -5.47
CA CYS A 117 6.87 -6.47 -6.05
C CYS A 117 5.82 -7.58 -5.88
N PRO A 118 4.53 -7.24 -5.67
CA PRO A 118 3.46 -8.22 -5.66
C PRO A 118 3.40 -8.96 -7.00
N ARG A 119 2.72 -10.11 -7.05
CA ARG A 119 2.74 -11.01 -8.23
C ARG A 119 2.27 -10.35 -9.53
N ASP A 120 1.40 -9.35 -9.42
CA ASP A 120 0.86 -8.54 -10.50
C ASP A 120 1.75 -7.32 -10.84
N ARG A 121 2.98 -7.23 -10.31
CA ARG A 121 3.95 -6.16 -10.59
C ARG A 121 5.38 -6.70 -10.81
N VAL A 122 6.13 -6.05 -11.70
CA VAL A 122 7.55 -6.30 -11.98
C VAL A 122 8.40 -5.10 -11.59
N LYS A 123 9.64 -5.36 -11.18
CA LYS A 123 10.62 -4.34 -10.81
C LYS A 123 11.25 -3.73 -12.08
N VAL A 124 10.94 -2.47 -12.38
CA VAL A 124 11.52 -1.70 -13.50
C VAL A 124 12.13 -0.41 -12.95
N ASN A 125 13.44 -0.21 -13.16
CA ASN A 125 14.18 0.98 -12.70
C ASN A 125 13.96 1.33 -11.21
N GLY A 126 13.84 0.32 -10.34
CA GLY A 126 13.61 0.54 -8.91
C GLY A 126 12.17 0.91 -8.54
N GLN A 127 11.18 0.67 -9.42
CA GLN A 127 9.75 0.84 -9.15
C GLN A 127 8.97 -0.46 -9.42
N CYS A 128 7.86 -0.66 -8.71
CA CYS A 128 6.94 -1.77 -8.97
C CYS A 128 5.85 -1.34 -9.95
N VAL A 129 6.02 -1.72 -11.22
CA VAL A 129 5.05 -1.45 -12.30
C VAL A 129 4.24 -2.70 -12.59
N SER A 130 3.02 -2.60 -13.12
CA SER A 130 2.16 -3.75 -13.43
C SER A 130 2.88 -4.82 -14.28
N SER A 131 2.81 -6.09 -13.85
CA SER A 131 3.35 -7.28 -14.50
C SER A 131 2.35 -7.96 -15.41
N LYS A 132 1.10 -7.46 -15.50
CA LYS A 132 0.14 -7.94 -16.50
C LYS A 132 0.88 -7.98 -17.83
N ALA A 133 1.00 -9.20 -18.39
CA ALA A 133 1.59 -9.42 -19.70
C ALA A 133 1.03 -8.35 -20.63
N PRO A 134 1.89 -7.65 -21.39
CA PRO A 134 1.46 -6.45 -22.02
C PRO A 134 0.37 -6.87 -22.99
N TYR A 135 -0.82 -6.30 -22.83
CA TYR A 135 -1.49 -5.83 -24.02
C TYR A 135 -0.42 -4.99 -24.71
N ALA A 136 0.20 -5.56 -25.75
CA ALA A 136 1.53 -5.17 -26.21
C ALA A 136 1.59 -3.64 -26.25
N VAL A 137 2.53 -3.00 -25.54
CA VAL A 137 2.65 -1.56 -25.62
C VAL A 137 3.04 -1.25 -27.06
N HIS A 138 2.06 -0.79 -27.83
CA HIS A 138 2.18 -0.54 -29.24
C HIS A 138 2.74 0.86 -29.40
N GLN A 139 4.00 0.92 -29.86
CA GLN A 139 4.57 2.20 -30.24
C GLN A 139 3.99 2.61 -31.59
N ILE A 140 3.65 3.89 -31.74
CA ILE A 140 3.48 4.53 -33.04
C ILE A 140 4.90 4.65 -33.61
N SER A 141 5.41 3.55 -34.16
CA SER A 141 6.80 3.26 -34.50
C SER A 141 7.62 4.52 -34.81
N ARG A 142 8.62 4.94 -34.03
CA ARG A 142 9.56 5.97 -34.53
C ARG A 142 10.46 5.35 -35.62
N GLY A 143 9.90 5.14 -36.81
CA GLY A 143 10.69 4.84 -38.00
C GLY A 143 11.73 5.94 -38.14
N LYS A 144 13.01 5.58 -38.22
CA LYS A 144 14.17 6.46 -38.35
C LYS A 144 14.16 7.23 -39.67
N ASN A 145 13.13 8.01 -39.96
CA ASN A 145 13.09 8.93 -41.08
C ASN A 145 13.09 10.34 -40.49
N LYS A 146 14.30 10.83 -40.18
CA LYS A 146 14.60 12.26 -40.06
C LYS A 146 14.28 12.90 -41.42
N ARG A 147 13.03 13.29 -41.64
CA ARG A 147 12.69 14.31 -42.63
C ARG A 147 11.84 15.33 -41.91
N SER A 148 12.50 16.45 -41.61
CA SER A 148 11.95 17.76 -41.31
C SER A 148 10.65 18.02 -42.06
N GLY A 149 9.52 17.74 -41.42
CA GLY A 149 8.19 17.95 -41.96
C GLY A 149 7.23 18.01 -40.81
N ARG A 150 6.56 19.14 -40.66
CA ARG A 150 5.69 19.52 -39.54
C ARG A 150 4.34 18.77 -39.63
N GLY A 151 4.37 17.44 -39.74
CA GLY A 151 3.18 16.59 -39.91
C GLY A 151 3.46 15.12 -39.57
N THR A 152 2.47 14.47 -38.96
CA THR A 152 2.48 13.01 -38.71
C THR A 152 2.63 12.26 -40.03
N PRO A 153 3.64 11.39 -40.20
CA PRO A 153 3.86 10.67 -41.45
C PRO A 153 2.65 9.81 -41.86
N ASN A 154 2.42 9.67 -43.17
CA ASN A 154 1.30 8.88 -43.71
C ASN A 154 1.31 7.39 -43.29
N TRP A 155 2.46 6.85 -42.86
CA TRP A 155 2.54 5.49 -42.31
C TRP A 155 2.12 5.43 -40.84
N ALA A 156 2.38 6.48 -40.04
CA ALA A 156 1.91 6.58 -38.66
C ALA A 156 0.39 6.73 -38.62
N ARG A 157 -0.16 7.54 -39.54
CA ARG A 157 -1.61 7.67 -39.74
C ARG A 157 -2.23 6.32 -40.11
N ARG A 158 -1.66 5.60 -41.09
CA ARG A 158 -2.15 4.27 -41.51
C ARG A 158 -2.01 3.20 -40.44
N ALA A 159 -0.92 3.19 -39.66
CA ALA A 159 -0.75 2.29 -38.54
C ALA A 159 -1.82 2.51 -37.47
N LEU A 160 -2.18 3.76 -37.18
CA LEU A 160 -3.28 4.10 -36.28
C LEU A 160 -4.64 3.73 -36.87
N SER A 161 -4.84 3.92 -38.19
CA SER A 161 -6.10 3.56 -38.88
C SER A 161 -6.38 2.06 -38.86
N SER A 162 -5.33 1.23 -38.77
CA SER A 162 -5.46 -0.22 -38.69
C SER A 162 -5.28 -0.77 -37.27
N ALA A 163 -4.90 0.08 -36.31
CA ALA A 163 -4.73 -0.29 -34.91
C ALA A 163 -6.11 -0.52 -34.29
N HIS A 164 -6.39 -1.76 -33.94
CA HIS A 164 -7.61 -2.15 -33.25
C HIS A 164 -7.23 -3.00 -32.05
N CYS A 165 -7.92 -2.74 -30.94
CA CYS A 165 -7.86 -3.61 -29.80
C CYS A 165 -8.73 -4.85 -30.01
N PRO A 166 -8.36 -5.99 -29.41
CA PRO A 166 -9.25 -7.14 -29.35
C PRO A 166 -10.63 -6.76 -28.80
N VAL A 167 -11.65 -7.52 -29.19
CA VAL A 167 -13.02 -7.32 -28.67
C VAL A 167 -13.01 -7.37 -27.14
N GLY A 168 -13.69 -6.43 -26.50
CA GLY A 168 -13.76 -6.31 -25.03
C GLY A 168 -12.54 -5.63 -24.40
N THR A 169 -11.71 -4.94 -25.19
CA THR A 169 -10.62 -4.09 -24.70
C THR A 169 -10.64 -2.73 -25.38
N GLU A 170 -10.22 -1.70 -24.65
CA GLU A 170 -10.21 -0.30 -25.07
C GLU A 170 -8.77 0.16 -25.33
N MET A 171 -8.55 0.96 -26.38
CA MET A 171 -7.23 1.50 -26.69
C MET A 171 -6.92 2.69 -25.79
N CYS A 172 -6.03 2.51 -24.84
CA CYS A 172 -5.62 3.54 -23.87
C CYS A 172 -4.19 4.00 -24.11
N GLY A 173 -3.92 5.26 -23.79
CA GLY A 173 -2.58 5.84 -23.84
C GLY A 173 -1.70 5.34 -22.70
N VAL A 174 -0.39 5.38 -22.90
CA VAL A 174 0.57 4.97 -21.87
C VAL A 174 1.16 6.20 -21.19
N ILE A 175 1.13 6.24 -19.86
CA ILE A 175 1.69 7.35 -19.08
C ILE A 175 3.16 7.59 -19.43
N GLY A 176 3.52 8.87 -19.63
CA GLY A 176 4.88 9.27 -20.00
C GLY A 176 5.31 8.86 -21.42
N ARG A 177 4.43 8.24 -22.21
CA ARG A 177 4.68 7.79 -23.57
C ARG A 177 3.55 8.25 -24.50
N PRO A 178 3.53 9.53 -24.92
CA PRO A 178 2.47 10.06 -25.79
C PRO A 178 2.46 9.44 -27.19
N ASP A 179 3.51 8.69 -27.55
CA ASP A 179 3.64 7.95 -28.79
C ASP A 179 3.38 6.44 -28.63
N ALA A 180 2.74 6.02 -27.54
CA ALA A 180 2.42 4.64 -27.27
C ALA A 180 1.00 4.46 -26.73
N TRP A 181 0.42 3.30 -27.00
CA TRP A 181 -0.88 2.88 -26.53
C TRP A 181 -0.85 1.40 -26.13
N GLU A 182 -1.85 0.99 -25.38
CA GLU A 182 -2.09 -0.40 -24.95
C GLU A 182 -3.61 -0.68 -24.96
N CYS A 183 -3.99 -1.95 -25.00
CA CYS A 183 -5.40 -2.34 -24.94
C CYS A 183 -5.80 -2.72 -23.52
N LEU A 184 -6.67 -1.98 -22.85
CA LEU A 184 -7.08 -2.31 -21.48
C LEU A 184 -8.48 -2.89 -21.42
N LYS A 185 -8.68 -3.89 -20.55
CA LYS A 185 -10.02 -4.29 -20.14
C LYS A 185 -10.53 -3.30 -19.09
N ILE A 186 -11.10 -2.18 -19.54
CA ILE A 186 -11.58 -1.11 -18.66
C ILE A 186 -12.68 -1.57 -17.68
N GLU A 187 -13.29 -2.73 -17.91
CA GLU A 187 -14.28 -3.31 -16.99
C GLU A 187 -13.67 -3.99 -15.76
N GLU A 188 -12.37 -4.31 -15.81
CA GLU A 188 -11.64 -5.11 -14.81
C GLU A 188 -10.32 -4.45 -14.38
N ASP A 189 -9.87 -3.41 -15.09
CA ASP A 189 -8.61 -2.75 -14.80
C ASP A 189 -8.74 -1.77 -13.65
N LEU A 190 -7.86 -1.90 -12.66
CA LEU A 190 -7.94 -1.15 -11.41
C LEU A 190 -7.62 0.34 -11.60
N GLU A 191 -6.69 0.63 -12.50
CA GLU A 191 -6.13 1.97 -12.70
C GLU A 191 -6.88 2.70 -13.82
N SER A 192 -7.52 1.96 -14.73
CA SER A 192 -8.34 2.45 -15.84
C SER A 192 -9.76 1.86 -15.77
N CYS A 193 -10.41 1.99 -14.61
CA CYS A 193 -11.74 1.43 -14.40
C CYS A 193 -12.81 2.30 -15.08
N GLY A 194 -13.66 1.69 -15.89
CA GLY A 194 -14.75 2.35 -16.61
C GLY A 194 -14.33 3.18 -17.82
N GLY A 195 -13.02 3.35 -18.05
CA GLY A 195 -12.49 4.14 -19.16
C GLY A 195 -10.96 4.17 -19.14
N CYS A 196 -10.34 4.87 -20.08
CA CYS A 196 -8.87 4.98 -20.09
C CYS A 196 -8.39 6.03 -19.09
N ALA A 197 -7.51 5.67 -18.14
CA ALA A 197 -6.88 6.67 -17.26
C ALA A 197 -6.14 7.75 -18.07
N TYR A 198 -5.58 7.33 -19.21
CA TYR A 198 -4.98 8.21 -20.21
C TYR A 198 -5.70 8.00 -21.54
N PRO A 199 -6.70 8.84 -21.86
CA PRO A 199 -7.36 8.82 -23.16
C PRO A 199 -6.33 8.93 -24.29
N PHE A 200 -6.43 8.04 -25.28
CA PHE A 200 -5.58 8.04 -26.46
C PHE A 200 -6.20 8.84 -27.63
N PHE A 201 -7.52 8.81 -27.75
CA PHE A 201 -8.29 9.57 -28.73
C PHE A 201 -9.10 10.69 -28.07
N PRO A 202 -9.38 11.79 -28.79
CA PRO A 202 -10.32 12.80 -28.33
C PRO A 202 -11.71 12.19 -28.14
N GLY A 203 -12.31 12.43 -26.97
CA GLY A 203 -13.68 11.99 -26.68
C GLY A 203 -13.81 10.63 -26.00
N GLN A 204 -12.70 9.94 -25.70
CA GLN A 204 -12.76 8.78 -24.80
C GLN A 204 -13.07 9.23 -23.37
N GLU A 205 -13.94 8.47 -22.70
CA GLU A 205 -14.26 8.71 -21.30
C GLU A 205 -13.04 8.36 -20.43
N PRO A 206 -12.65 9.26 -19.50
CA PRO A 206 -11.55 8.99 -18.61
C PRO A 206 -11.91 7.89 -17.62
N GLY A 207 -10.98 6.97 -17.43
CA GLY A 207 -11.06 5.94 -16.40
C GLY A 207 -10.76 6.48 -15.02
N THR A 208 -11.25 5.76 -14.02
CA THR A 208 -10.93 6.01 -12.61
C THR A 208 -9.89 5.02 -12.12
N ASP A 209 -8.85 5.52 -11.46
CA ASP A 209 -7.96 4.72 -10.65
C ASP A 209 -8.62 4.42 -9.30
N CYS A 210 -9.17 3.21 -9.16
CA CYS A 210 -9.84 2.78 -7.95
C CYS A 210 -8.88 2.67 -6.76
N SER A 211 -7.59 2.46 -7.00
CA SER A 211 -6.59 2.41 -5.93
C SER A 211 -6.34 3.79 -5.31
N ALA A 212 -6.59 4.87 -6.04
CA ALA A 212 -6.43 6.23 -5.54
C ALA A 212 -7.57 6.69 -4.60
N ILE A 213 -8.62 5.88 -4.41
CA ILE A 213 -9.76 6.21 -3.55
C ILE A 213 -9.29 6.44 -2.10
N PRO A 214 -9.60 7.60 -1.48
CA PRO A 214 -9.17 7.90 -0.12
C PRO A 214 -9.68 6.89 0.90
N GLY A 215 -8.80 6.39 1.76
CA GLY A 215 -9.17 5.48 2.85
C GLY A 215 -9.52 4.06 2.41
N VAL A 216 -9.32 3.72 1.14
CA VAL A 216 -9.54 2.37 0.63
C VAL A 216 -8.43 1.43 1.10
N GLU A 217 -8.80 0.22 1.49
CA GLU A 217 -7.86 -0.84 1.86
C GLU A 217 -7.91 -2.01 0.86
N ALA A 218 -9.10 -2.36 0.39
CA ALA A 218 -9.30 -3.35 -0.66
C ALA A 218 -10.41 -2.91 -1.61
N VAL A 219 -10.09 -2.89 -2.89
CA VAL A 219 -10.96 -2.41 -3.96
C VAL A 219 -10.69 -3.19 -5.24
N ALA A 220 -11.72 -3.35 -6.07
CA ALA A 220 -11.62 -3.96 -7.38
C ALA A 220 -12.37 -3.13 -8.41
N CYS A 221 -11.94 -3.19 -9.67
CA CYS A 221 -12.79 -2.75 -10.77
C CYS A 221 -13.70 -3.91 -11.18
N ARG A 222 -15.02 -3.69 -11.16
CA ARG A 222 -16.00 -4.65 -11.67
C ARG A 222 -16.98 -3.96 -12.58
N LYS A 223 -17.08 -4.46 -13.82
CA LYS A 223 -18.00 -3.93 -14.84
C LYS A 223 -17.83 -2.41 -15.02
N GLY A 224 -16.60 -1.92 -14.90
CA GLY A 224 -16.26 -0.51 -15.07
C GLY A 224 -16.57 0.38 -13.86
N LEU A 225 -16.89 -0.22 -12.70
CA LEU A 225 -17.15 0.51 -11.46
C LEU A 225 -16.17 0.07 -10.36
N CYS A 226 -15.70 1.04 -9.57
CA CYS A 226 -14.87 0.76 -8.41
C CYS A 226 -15.72 0.16 -7.29
N GLU A 227 -15.54 -1.11 -6.98
CA GLU A 227 -16.21 -1.80 -5.89
C GLU A 227 -15.28 -1.86 -4.67
N VAL A 228 -15.60 -1.08 -3.64
CA VAL A 228 -14.86 -1.07 -2.39
C VAL A 228 -15.32 -2.22 -1.52
N SER A 229 -14.38 -3.06 -1.10
CA SER A 229 -14.65 -4.22 -0.22
C SER A 229 -14.11 -4.04 1.19
N LYS A 230 -13.13 -3.14 1.38
CA LYS A 230 -12.56 -2.83 2.70
C LYS A 230 -12.02 -1.41 2.74
N CYS A 231 -12.29 -0.72 3.84
CA CYS A 231 -11.71 0.58 4.17
C CYS A 231 -10.71 0.45 5.32
N VAL A 232 -9.80 1.41 5.42
CA VAL A 232 -8.85 1.51 6.54
C VAL A 232 -9.57 1.71 7.88
N THR A 233 -8.86 1.49 8.98
CA THR A 233 -9.44 1.56 10.34
C THR A 233 -10.05 2.94 10.63
N ASN A 234 -11.25 2.95 11.22
CA ASN A 234 -12.10 4.13 11.48
C ASN A 234 -12.74 4.77 10.24
N TRP A 235 -12.77 4.06 9.12
CA TRP A 235 -13.53 4.44 7.92
C TRP A 235 -14.57 3.35 7.61
N THR A 236 -15.66 3.75 6.98
CA THR A 236 -16.76 2.88 6.54
C THR A 236 -16.96 3.03 5.04
N ILE A 237 -17.39 1.95 4.39
CA ILE A 237 -17.75 1.96 2.98
C ILE A 237 -18.98 2.87 2.81
N SER A 238 -18.95 3.74 1.79
CA SER A 238 -20.07 4.62 1.44
C SER A 238 -21.33 3.82 1.06
N THR A 239 -22.49 4.48 1.09
CA THR A 239 -23.77 3.81 0.79
C THR A 239 -23.85 3.26 -0.63
N ASP A 240 -23.13 3.87 -1.57
CA ASP A 240 -23.04 3.43 -2.96
C ASP A 240 -21.96 2.35 -3.20
N GLY A 241 -21.14 2.04 -2.19
CA GLY A 241 -20.09 1.02 -2.29
C GLY A 241 -18.85 1.46 -3.08
N HIS A 242 -18.75 2.73 -3.45
CA HIS A 242 -17.72 3.25 -4.34
C HIS A 242 -16.66 4.11 -3.65
N ALA A 243 -16.80 4.36 -2.34
CA ALA A 243 -15.88 5.18 -1.58
C ALA A 243 -15.71 4.67 -0.14
N CYS A 244 -14.71 5.22 0.55
CA CYS A 244 -14.58 5.10 1.99
C CYS A 244 -14.79 6.49 2.62
N GLU A 245 -15.51 6.51 3.74
CA GLU A 245 -15.80 7.73 4.50
C GLU A 245 -15.36 7.58 5.95
N PRO A 246 -14.84 8.64 6.61
CA PRO A 246 -14.51 8.59 8.02
C PRO A 246 -15.76 8.33 8.87
N ASN A 247 -15.63 7.45 9.85
CA ASN A 247 -16.72 7.19 10.80
C ASN A 247 -17.09 8.49 11.55
N GLU A 248 -18.32 8.62 12.01
CA GLU A 248 -18.78 9.77 12.83
C GLU A 248 -17.85 10.06 14.04
N HIS A 249 -17.23 9.01 14.60
CA HIS A 249 -16.26 9.12 15.69
C HIS A 249 -14.86 9.64 15.25
N ALA A 250 -14.51 9.53 13.97
CA ALA A 250 -13.31 10.13 13.37
C ALA A 250 -13.56 11.60 12.99
N LYS A 251 -14.75 11.95 12.47
CA LYS A 251 -15.16 13.34 12.22
C LYS A 251 -15.02 14.18 13.50
N GLY A 252 -15.51 13.70 14.65
CA GLY A 252 -15.40 14.39 15.94
C GLY A 252 -13.97 14.67 16.40
N ARG A 253 -13.01 13.77 16.11
CA ARG A 253 -11.59 13.98 16.48
C ARG A 253 -10.90 15.03 15.61
N GLN A 254 -11.31 15.16 14.35
CA GLN A 254 -10.78 16.16 13.42
C GLN A 254 -11.28 17.58 13.76
N PHE A 255 -12.52 17.73 14.22
CA PHE A 255 -13.01 19.01 14.75
C PHE A 255 -12.32 19.43 16.05
N ILE A 256 -11.96 18.48 16.92
CA ILE A 256 -11.22 18.79 18.17
C ILE A 256 -9.77 19.21 17.87
N SER A 257 -9.10 18.63 16.87
CA SER A 257 -7.73 19.02 16.52
C SER A 257 -7.67 20.39 15.83
N VAL A 258 -8.62 20.73 14.97
CA VAL A 258 -8.72 22.07 14.35
C VAL A 258 -9.12 23.14 15.39
N GLY A 259 -10.01 22.81 16.33
CA GLY A 259 -10.37 23.72 17.44
C GLY A 259 -9.22 24.00 18.42
N ARG A 260 -8.25 23.09 18.53
CA ARG A 260 -7.06 23.28 19.38
C ARG A 260 -5.96 24.11 18.70
N ALA A 261 -5.90 24.10 17.36
CA ALA A 261 -4.98 24.96 16.61
C ALA A 261 -5.36 26.45 16.70
N ASN A 262 -6.66 26.76 16.83
CA ASN A 262 -7.15 28.15 16.94
C ASN A 262 -7.15 28.71 18.37
N LYS A 263 -6.68 27.97 19.38
CA LYS A 263 -6.69 28.39 20.79
C LYS A 263 -5.30 28.72 21.37
N ALA A 264 -4.31 28.88 20.49
CA ALA A 264 -2.91 29.14 20.87
C ALA A 264 -2.39 30.54 20.47
N SER A 265 -3.27 31.54 20.32
CA SER A 265 -2.85 32.92 19.98
C SER A 265 -3.38 34.02 20.91
N ASP A 266 -4.01 33.70 22.05
CA ASP A 266 -4.61 34.70 22.96
C ASP A 266 -4.00 34.74 24.38
N ALA A 267 -2.73 34.32 24.53
CA ALA A 267 -2.06 34.29 25.84
C ALA A 267 -0.81 35.18 25.94
N ASP A 268 -0.72 36.27 25.16
CA ASP A 268 0.39 37.24 25.27
C ASP A 268 -0.07 38.71 25.08
N ALA A 269 -1.07 39.13 25.86
CA ALA A 269 -1.51 40.52 25.90
C ALA A 269 -1.89 41.01 27.31
N VAL A 270 -1.07 40.71 28.34
CA VAL A 270 -1.11 41.43 29.62
C VAL A 270 0.29 41.56 30.21
N ARG A 271 1.08 42.53 29.72
CA ARG A 271 2.08 43.28 30.50
C ARG A 271 2.77 44.32 29.62
N MET A 272 2.26 45.55 29.63
CA MET A 272 3.03 46.81 29.54
C MET A 272 2.02 47.95 29.66
N ALA A 273 1.64 48.29 30.90
CA ALA A 273 0.99 49.56 31.21
C ALA A 273 1.40 49.94 32.64
N SER A 274 2.58 50.54 32.76
CA SER A 274 3.02 51.39 33.88
C SER A 274 4.14 52.27 33.36
#